data_AF-A0A392RKR9-F1
#
_entry.id   AF-A0A392RKR9-F1
#
_cell.length_a   1.000
_cell.length_b   1.000
_cell.length_c   1.000
_cell.angle_alpha   90.00
_cell.angle_beta   90.00
_cell.angle_gamma   90.00
#
_symmetry.space_group_name_H-M   'P 1'
#
loop_
_entity.id
_entity.type
_entity.pdbx_description
1 polymer ?
#
loop_
_entity_poly.entity_id
_entity_poly.type
_entity_poly.pdbx_seq_one_letter_code
_entity_poly.pdbx_strand_id
1 'polypeptide(L)'
;MQLQNLTQKSNESFKEYAQRWIESAARVQPPLLEKELVDTFMSTLQGPYYERMIGSIASSFFDMVVIRERVEEGLKSGKIQGASNGQDGAKRAKLMPLR
;
A
#
# COMPACT_ATOMS: atom_id res chain seq x y z
N MET A 1 -22.11 5.91 -2.63
CA MET A 1 -20.73 5.94 -2.13
C MET A 1 -19.82 5.68 -3.31
N GLN A 2 -18.93 6.60 -3.67
CA GLN A 2 -17.96 6.37 -4.74
C GLN A 2 -16.72 5.68 -4.14
N LEU A 3 -16.27 4.57 -4.74
CA LEU A 3 -15.15 3.75 -4.26
C LEU A 3 -13.83 4.53 -4.12
N GLN A 4 -13.60 5.47 -5.02
CA GLN A 4 -12.47 6.40 -5.03
C GLN A 4 -12.36 7.29 -3.77
N ASN A 5 -13.45 7.46 -3.02
CA ASN A 5 -13.45 8.24 -1.77
C ASN A 5 -13.19 7.36 -0.53
N LEU A 6 -13.10 6.03 -0.68
CA LEU A 6 -12.72 5.16 0.41
C LEU A 6 -11.20 5.21 0.57
N THR A 7 -10.77 5.53 1.77
CA THR A 7 -9.36 5.45 2.18
C THR A 7 -9.24 4.53 3.39
N GLN A 8 -8.04 3.98 3.57
CA GLN A 8 -7.73 3.21 4.77
C GLN A 8 -7.67 4.15 5.97
N LYS A 9 -8.44 3.82 7.01
CA LYS A 9 -8.45 4.52 8.30
C LYS A 9 -7.20 4.16 9.11
N SER A 10 -6.79 5.05 10.00
CA SER A 10 -5.61 4.82 10.87
C SER A 10 -5.79 3.68 11.87
N ASN A 11 -7.03 3.29 12.17
CA ASN A 11 -7.39 2.28 13.15
C ASN A 11 -7.83 0.93 12.53
N GLU A 12 -7.70 0.76 11.22
CA GLU A 12 -8.07 -0.49 10.55
C GLU A 12 -6.86 -1.14 9.86
N SER A 13 -6.82 -2.47 9.92
CA SER A 13 -5.88 -3.25 9.12
C SER A 13 -6.21 -3.12 7.64
N PHE A 14 -5.21 -3.36 6.80
CA PHE A 14 -5.45 -3.35 5.37
C PHE A 14 -6.49 -4.39 4.90
N LYS A 15 -6.53 -5.55 5.54
CA LYS A 15 -7.52 -6.59 5.24
C LYS A 15 -8.95 -6.12 5.48
N GLU A 16 -9.20 -5.43 6.59
CA GLU A 16 -10.51 -4.83 6.89
C GLU A 16 -10.87 -3.73 5.88
N TYR A 17 -9.90 -2.91 5.50
CA TYR A 17 -10.08 -1.91 4.44
C TYR A 17 -10.45 -2.56 3.10
N ALA A 18 -9.70 -3.57 2.66
CA ALA A 18 -9.93 -4.27 1.40
C ALA A 18 -11.32 -4.92 1.39
N GLN A 19 -11.72 -5.54 2.49
CA GLN A 19 -13.05 -6.12 2.63
C GLN A 19 -14.16 -5.07 2.50
N ARG A 20 -14.06 -3.93 3.21
CA ARG A 20 -15.03 -2.83 3.08
C ARG A 20 -15.08 -2.25 1.67
N TRP A 21 -13.93 -2.20 1.00
CA TRP A 21 -13.82 -1.72 -0.36
C TRP A 21 -14.54 -2.67 -1.33
N ILE A 22 -14.35 -4.00 -1.20
CA ILE A 22 -15.07 -5.01 -2.01
C ILE A 22 -16.58 -4.97 -1.74
N GLU A 23 -17.00 -4.89 -0.48
CA GLU A 23 -18.42 -4.78 -0.11
C GLU A 23 -19.07 -3.53 -0.71
N SER A 24 -18.31 -2.44 -0.79
CA SER A 24 -18.75 -1.21 -1.46
C SER A 24 -18.77 -1.40 -2.98
N ALA A 25 -17.82 -2.14 -3.55
CA ALA A 25 -17.70 -2.34 -4.99
C ALA A 25 -18.80 -3.26 -5.53
N ALA A 26 -19.18 -4.28 -4.75
CA ALA A 26 -20.31 -5.16 -5.04
C ALA A 26 -21.67 -4.42 -5.09
N ARG A 27 -21.75 -3.22 -4.51
CA ARG A 27 -22.96 -2.37 -4.52
C ARG A 27 -23.00 -1.37 -5.68
N VAL A 28 -21.92 -1.23 -6.45
CA VAL A 28 -21.87 -0.34 -7.62
C VAL A 28 -22.56 -1.01 -8.81
N GLN A 29 -23.41 -0.28 -9.52
CA GLN A 29 -24.01 -0.71 -10.77
C GLN A 29 -23.71 0.28 -11.89
N PRO A 30 -23.26 -0.19 -13.07
CA PRO A 30 -22.93 -1.59 -13.39
C PRO A 30 -21.72 -2.12 -12.58
N PRO A 31 -21.57 -3.45 -12.41
CA PRO A 31 -20.40 -4.02 -11.76
C PRO A 31 -19.13 -3.58 -12.47
N LEU A 32 -18.11 -3.22 -11.70
CA LEU A 32 -16.82 -2.82 -12.26
C LEU A 32 -16.12 -4.01 -12.91
N LEU A 33 -15.50 -3.76 -14.07
CA LEU A 33 -14.59 -4.72 -14.68
C LEU A 33 -13.32 -4.86 -13.84
N GLU A 34 -12.61 -5.98 -13.98
CA GLU A 34 -11.39 -6.24 -13.20
C GLU A 34 -10.34 -5.12 -13.35
N LYS A 35 -10.17 -4.59 -14.57
CA LYS A 35 -9.32 -3.43 -14.83
C LYS A 35 -9.74 -2.19 -14.04
N GLU A 36 -11.04 -1.94 -13.92
CA GLU A 36 -11.57 -0.78 -13.22
C GLU A 36 -11.44 -0.96 -11.71
N LEU A 37 -11.54 -2.20 -11.21
CA LEU A 37 -11.27 -2.51 -9.81
C LEU A 37 -9.81 -2.25 -9.47
N VAL A 38 -8.89 -2.70 -10.32
CA VAL A 38 -7.44 -2.47 -10.18
C VAL A 38 -7.13 -0.96 -10.20
N ASP A 39 -7.60 -0.23 -11.20
CA ASP A 39 -7.35 1.20 -11.36
C ASP A 39 -7.91 2.01 -10.19
N THR A 40 -9.15 1.73 -9.78
CA THR A 40 -9.81 2.44 -8.68
C THR A 40 -9.16 2.10 -7.34
N PHE A 41 -8.69 0.87 -7.15
CA PHE A 41 -7.99 0.52 -5.92
C PHE A 41 -6.63 1.19 -5.85
N MET A 42 -5.87 1.19 -6.95
CA MET A 42 -4.59 1.91 -7.07
C MET A 42 -4.74 3.39 -6.70
N SER A 43 -5.81 4.06 -7.14
CA SER A 43 -6.03 5.48 -6.82
C SER A 43 -6.32 5.75 -5.34
N THR A 44 -6.71 4.74 -4.56
CA THR A 44 -6.93 4.89 -3.11
C THR A 44 -5.67 4.66 -2.27
N LEU A 45 -4.59 4.15 -2.87
CA LEU A 45 -3.32 3.91 -2.19
C LEU A 45 -2.52 5.21 -2.10
N GLN A 46 -1.85 5.44 -0.97
CA GLN A 46 -1.04 6.63 -0.76
C GLN A 46 0.46 6.35 -0.77
N GLY A 47 1.20 7.27 -1.42
CA GLY A 47 2.66 7.42 -1.31
C GLY A 47 3.45 6.13 -1.56
N PRO A 48 4.27 5.66 -0.61
CA PRO A 48 5.21 4.54 -0.80
C PRO A 48 4.55 3.22 -1.21
N TYR A 49 3.28 3.01 -0.88
CA TYR A 49 2.56 1.79 -1.24
C TYR A 49 2.26 1.73 -2.73
N TYR A 50 1.96 2.87 -3.36
CA TYR A 50 1.74 2.94 -4.81
C TYR A 50 3.01 2.61 -5.59
N GLU A 51 4.15 3.19 -5.21
CA GLU A 51 5.46 2.92 -5.84
C GLU A 51 5.90 1.46 -5.69
N ARG A 52 5.60 0.81 -4.56
CA ARG A 52 5.90 -0.60 -4.35
C ARG A 52 4.95 -1.52 -5.14
N MET A 53 3.72 -1.11 -5.38
CA MET A 53 2.71 -1.89 -6.10
C MET A 53 2.84 -1.78 -7.61
N ILE A 54 3.26 -0.62 -8.16
CA ILE A 54 3.37 -0.43 -9.61
C ILE A 54 4.45 -1.32 -10.26
N GLY A 55 5.45 -1.75 -9.49
CA GLY A 55 6.46 -2.71 -9.91
C GLY A 55 6.08 -4.18 -9.67
N SER A 56 4.86 -4.46 -9.21
CA SER A 56 4.41 -5.83 -8.89
C SER A 56 3.83 -6.56 -10.10
N ILE A 57 3.89 -7.90 -10.09
CA ILE A 57 3.33 -8.77 -11.14
C ILE A 57 1.83 -9.05 -10.96
N ALA A 58 1.10 -8.24 -10.18
CA ALA A 58 -0.30 -8.47 -9.92
C ALA A 58 -1.12 -8.42 -11.22
N SER A 59 -1.86 -9.50 -11.50
CA SER A 59 -2.70 -9.60 -12.71
C SER A 59 -4.19 -9.43 -12.39
N SER A 60 -4.55 -9.42 -11.11
CA SER A 60 -5.92 -9.30 -10.62
C SER A 60 -6.00 -8.43 -9.37
N PHE A 61 -7.22 -7.97 -9.05
CA PHE A 61 -7.50 -7.28 -7.79
C PHE A 61 -7.13 -8.12 -6.56
N PHE A 62 -7.35 -9.43 -6.62
CA PHE A 62 -6.99 -10.34 -5.52
C PHE A 62 -5.47 -10.41 -5.31
N ASP A 63 -4.70 -10.51 -6.40
CA ASP A 63 -3.23 -10.50 -6.32
C ASP A 63 -2.74 -9.19 -5.70
N MET A 64 -3.35 -8.05 -6.04
CA MET A 64 -3.03 -6.76 -5.43
C MET A 64 -3.29 -6.74 -3.92
N VAL A 65 -4.40 -7.31 -3.46
CA VAL A 65 -4.68 -7.43 -2.02
C VAL A 65 -3.60 -8.29 -1.36
N VAL A 66 -3.25 -9.44 -1.93
CA VAL A 66 -2.22 -10.33 -1.36
C VAL A 66 -0.84 -9.65 -1.31
N ILE A 67 -0.44 -8.96 -2.38
CA ILE A 67 0.86 -8.28 -2.43
C ILE A 67 0.92 -7.14 -1.42
N ARG A 68 -0.14 -6.33 -1.29
CA ARG A 68 -0.18 -5.23 -0.32
C ARG A 68 -0.18 -5.74 1.12
N GLU A 69 -0.87 -6.85 1.41
CA GLU A 69 -0.81 -7.51 2.72
C GLU A 69 0.63 -7.92 3.06
N ARG A 70 1.33 -8.59 2.14
CA ARG A 70 2.75 -8.97 2.33
C ARG A 70 3.67 -7.77 2.51
N VAL A 71 3.42 -6.66 1.80
CA VAL A 71 4.19 -5.42 1.96
C VAL A 71 3.95 -4.85 3.36
N GLU A 72 2.70 -4.79 3.84
CA GLU A 72 2.40 -4.30 5.18
C GLU A 72 3.02 -5.18 6.29
N GLU A 73 2.95 -6.51 6.13
CA GLU A 73 3.62 -7.46 7.03
C GLU A 73 5.15 -7.30 7.02
N GLY A 74 5.74 -7.13 5.84
CA GLY A 74 7.16 -6.87 5.67
C GLY A 74 7.59 -5.57 6.36
N LEU A 75 6.77 -4.53 6.29
CA LEU A 75 7.00 -3.25 6.97
C LEU A 75 6.90 -3.40 8.49
N LYS A 76 5.84 -4.05 8.98
CA LYS A 76 5.63 -4.32 10.41
C LYS A 76 6.74 -5.18 11.01
N SER A 77 7.23 -6.16 10.25
CA SER A 77 8.31 -7.06 10.67
C SER A 77 9.72 -6.50 10.43
N GLY A 78 9.85 -5.30 9.86
CA GLY A 78 11.13 -4.67 9.54
C GLY A 78 11.91 -5.34 8.40
N LYS A 79 11.32 -6.34 7.73
CA LYS A 79 11.89 -7.02 6.55
C LYS A 79 11.91 -6.11 5.32
N ILE A 80 11.01 -5.14 5.28
CA ILE A 80 10.94 -4.10 4.26
C ILE A 80 11.22 -2.78 4.97
N GLN A 81 12.22 -2.02 4.50
CA GLN A 81 12.36 -0.63 4.92
C GLN A 81 11.16 0.15 4.41
N GLY A 82 10.39 0.73 5.33
CA GLY A 82 9.46 1.79 5.00
C GLY A 82 10.19 2.86 4.20
N ALA A 83 9.50 3.52 3.27
CA ALA A 83 10.04 4.73 2.71
C ALA A 83 10.08 5.76 3.85
N SER A 84 11.15 5.70 4.62
CA SER A 84 11.61 6.81 5.43
C SER A 84 11.89 7.92 4.43
N ASN A 85 10.98 8.89 4.35
CA ASN A 85 11.39 10.25 4.06
C ASN A 85 12.57 10.50 4.98
N GLY A 86 13.76 10.63 4.38
CA GLY A 86 15.00 10.65 5.12
C GLY A 86 15.01 11.83 6.07
N GLN A 87 14.76 11.58 7.35
CA GLN A 87 15.31 12.35 8.45
C GLN A 87 15.67 11.42 9.59
N ASP A 88 16.91 11.64 10.04
CA ASP A 88 17.58 11.17 11.24
C ASP A 88 18.08 9.72 11.34
N GLY A 89 19.40 9.65 11.50
CA GLY A 89 20.08 8.42 11.87
C GLY A 89 21.50 8.23 11.32
N ALA A 90 22.07 9.19 10.58
CA ALA A 90 23.49 9.14 10.24
C ALA A 90 24.31 9.33 11.53
N LYS A 91 24.62 8.21 12.20
CA LYS A 91 25.64 8.16 13.24
C LYS A 91 26.92 8.73 12.63
N ARG A 92 27.28 9.95 13.01
CA ARG A 92 28.60 10.51 12.68
C ARG A 92 29.65 9.63 13.35
N ALA A 93 30.18 8.68 12.59
CA ALA A 93 31.45 8.06 12.93
C ALA A 93 32.48 9.18 12.97
N LYS A 94 33.03 9.45 14.15
CA LYS A 94 34.07 10.44 14.34
C LYS A 94 35.34 9.88 13.69
N LEU A 95 35.57 10.28 12.44
CA LEU A 95 36.80 9.99 11.71
C LEU A 95 37.94 10.75 12.41
N MET A 96 38.87 10.01 13.01
CA MET A 96 40.10 10.58 13.57
C MET A 96 41.01 11.00 12.40
N PRO A 97 41.60 12.21 12.42
CA PRO A 97 42.57 12.59 11.40
C PRO A 97 43.84 11.76 11.58
N LEU A 98 44.29 11.13 10.49
CA LEU A 98 45.63 10.55 10.42
C LEU A 98 46.67 11.69 10.42
N ARG A 99 47.78 11.41 11.11
CA ARG A 99 48.92 12.27 11.44
C ARG A 99 49.38 13.21 10.33
#